data_AF-A0A978SE70-F1
#
_entry.id   AF-A0A978SE70-F1
#
_cell.length_a   1.000
_cell.length_b   1.000
_cell.length_c   1.000
_cell.angle_alpha   90.00
_cell.angle_beta   90.00
_cell.angle_gamma   90.00
#
_symmetry.space_group_name_H-M   'P 1'
#
loop_
_entity.id
_entity.type
_entity.pdbx_description
1 polymer ?
#
loop_
_entity_poly.entity_id
_entity_poly.type
_entity_poly.pdbx_seq_one_letter_code
_entity_poly.pdbx_strand_id
1 'polypeptide(L)' 'MPRLIGQRSDSSSSVALIVLLALAAGISLEYLGYVNVIPEFGRDIPYTSQENAN' A
#
# COMPACT_ATOMS: atom_id res chain seq x y z
N MET A 1 -12.93 38.92 -14.29
CA MET A 1 -12.48 37.81 -13.41
C MET A 1 -12.96 36.51 -14.03
N PRO A 2 -12.09 35.63 -14.55
CA PRO A 2 -12.54 34.36 -15.09
C PRO A 2 -13.12 33.55 -13.94
N ARG A 3 -14.43 33.32 -13.98
CA ARG A 3 -15.13 32.49 -12.99
C ARG A 3 -14.80 31.04 -13.34
N LEU A 4 -14.42 30.24 -12.33
CA LEU A 4 -14.24 28.79 -12.42
C LEU A 4 -15.62 28.08 -12.60
N ILE A 5 -16.43 28.55 -13.55
CA ILE A 5 -17.69 27.93 -13.93
C ILE A 5 -17.30 26.76 -14.83
N GLY A 6 -17.16 25.58 -14.23
CA GLY A 6 -16.91 24.35 -14.98
C GLY A 6 -15.87 23.41 -14.40
N GLN A 7 -15.33 23.65 -13.20
CA GLN A 7 -14.49 22.64 -12.54
C GLN A 7 -15.41 21.51 -12.04
N ARG A 8 -15.74 20.59 -12.95
CA ARG A 8 -16.35 19.31 -12.61
C ARG A 8 -15.35 18.64 -11.65
N SER A 9 -15.75 18.43 -10.41
CA SER A 9 -15.04 17.51 -9.54
C SER A 9 -15.04 16.16 -10.24
N ASP A 10 -13.94 15.83 -10.90
CA ASP A 10 -13.74 14.54 -11.52
C ASP A 10 -13.74 13.52 -10.38
N SER A 11 -14.88 12.87 -10.18
CA SER A 11 -15.09 11.84 -9.16
C SER A 11 -14.03 10.74 -9.30
N SER A 12 -13.50 10.53 -10.51
CA SER A 12 -12.38 9.65 -10.82
C SER A 12 -11.10 10.01 -10.06
N SER A 13 -10.77 11.29 -9.89
CA SER A 13 -9.60 11.73 -9.11
C SER A 13 -9.78 11.40 -7.62
N SER A 14 -11.00 11.52 -7.10
CA SER A 14 -11.29 11.17 -5.71
C SER A 14 -11.22 9.66 -5.48
N VAL A 15 -11.76 8.86 -6.41
CA VAL A 15 -11.68 7.39 -6.35
C VAL A 15 -10.23 6.92 -6.48
N ALA A 16 -9.44 7.50 -7.38
CA ALA A 16 -8.02 7.18 -7.52
C ALA A 16 -7.24 7.44 -6.23
N LEU A 17 -7.52 8.57 -5.55
CA LEU A 17 -6.92 8.88 -4.25
C LEU A 17 -7.27 7.83 -3.18
N ILE A 18 -8.54 7.42 -3.10
CA ILE A 18 -8.99 6.40 -2.13
C ILE A 18 -8.29 5.07 -2.39
N VAL A 19 -8.18 4.65 -3.65
CA VAL A 19 -7.48 3.40 -4.02
C VAL A 19 -6.01 3.46 -3.64
N LEU A 20 -5.34 4.60 -3.90
CA LEU A 20 -3.93 4.79 -3.56
C LEU A 20 -3.72 4.76 -2.04
N LEU A 21 -4.63 5.40 -1.29
CA LEU A 21 -4.59 5.37 0.18
C LEU A 21 -4.80 3.94 0.73
N ALA A 22 -5.75 3.19 0.17
CA ALA A 22 -6.00 1.81 0.57
C ALA A 22 -4.80 0.90 0.28
N LEU A 23 -4.14 1.09 -0.87
CA LEU A 23 -2.95 0.34 -1.24
C LEU A 23 -1.77 0.65 -0.31
N ALA A 24 -1.53 1.92 -0.01
CA ALA A 24 -0.49 2.34 0.94
C ALA A 24 -0.75 1.77 2.35
N ALA A 25 -2.02 1.78 2.80
CA ALA A 25 -2.41 1.21 4.08
C ALA A 25 -2.20 -0.32 4.11
N GLY A 26 -2.59 -1.03 3.05
CA GLY A 26 -2.41 -2.48 2.94
C GLY A 26 -0.94 -2.90 3.07
N ILE A 27 -0.07 -2.25 2.29
CA ILE A 27 1.39 -2.50 2.34
C ILE A 27 1.96 -2.17 3.72
N SER A 28 1.48 -1.09 4.36
CA SER A 28 1.94 -0.69 5.69
C SER A 28 1.50 -1.68 6.77
N LEU A 29 0.26 -2.17 6.72
CA LEU A 29 -0.23 -3.20 7.64
C LEU A 29 0.54 -4.51 7.47
N GLU A 30 0.88 -4.85 6.23
CA GLU A 30 1.65 -6.03 5.91
C GLU A 30 3.10 -5.93 6.40
N TYR A 31 3.74 -4.78 6.17
CA TYR A 31 5.09 -4.50 6.68
C TYR A 31 5.15 -4.54 8.22
N LEU A 32 4.13 -4.04 8.90
CA LEU A 32 4.02 -4.11 10.36
C LEU A 32 3.61 -5.51 10.87
N GLY A 33 3.28 -6.45 9.98
CA GLY A 33 2.90 -7.83 10.32
C GLY A 33 1.48 -7.99 10.85
N TYR A 34 0.60 -6.99 10.72
CA TYR A 34 -0.81 -7.10 11.12
C TYR A 34 -1.61 -7.99 10.17
N VAL A 35 -1.21 -8.03 8.90
CA VAL A 35 -1.83 -8.87 7.87
C VAL A 35 -0.69 -9.57 7.12
N ASN A 36 -0.88 -10.83 6.74
CA ASN A 36 0.14 -11.62 6.04
C ASN A 36 -0.45 -12.12 4.71
N VAL A 37 -0.51 -11.23 3.72
CA VAL A 37 -1.06 -11.55 2.39
C VAL A 37 0.03 -12.17 1.51
N ILE A 38 1.25 -11.64 1.62
CA ILE A 38 2.48 -12.04 0.96
C ILE A 38 3.40 -12.65 2.04
N PRO A 39 3.65 -13.97 1.99
CA PRO A 39 4.56 -14.60 2.94
C PRO A 39 5.95 -13.96 2.86
N GLU A 40 6.57 -13.77 4.02
CA GLU A 40 7.91 -13.16 4.18
C GLU A 40 8.06 -11.68 3.78
N PHE A 41 6.98 -10.96 3.48
CA PHE A 41 7.06 -9.53 3.17
C PHE A 41 7.44 -8.68 4.40
N GLY A 42 8.46 -7.84 4.29
CA GLY A 42 8.91 -6.93 5.36
C GLY A 42 9.65 -7.58 6.53
N ARG A 43 9.81 -8.90 6.54
CA ARG A 43 10.63 -9.61 7.53
C ARG A 43 12.05 -9.73 7.01
N ASP A 44 13.01 -9.19 7.75
CA ASP A 44 14.42 -9.54 7.58
C ASP A 44 14.53 -11.03 7.91
N ILE A 45 14.63 -11.89 6.89
CA ILE A 45 14.94 -13.30 7.07
C ILE A 45 16.21 -13.38 7.93
N PRO A 46 16.13 -13.87 9.18
CA PRO A 46 17.34 -14.00 9.97
C PRO A 46 18.22 -15.01 9.24
N TYR A 47 19.44 -14.59 8.89
CA TYR A 47 20.46 -15.41 8.21
C TYR A 47 20.67 -16.80 8.85
N THR A 48 20.22 -17.00 10.09
CA THR A 48 20.25 -18.28 10.82
C THR A 48 19.40 -19.40 10.22
N SER A 49 18.48 -19.13 9.29
CA SER A 49 17.63 -20.19 8.69
C SER A 49 18.27 -20.87 7.47
N GLN A 50 19.39 -20.35 6.95
CA GLN A 50 20.13 -20.99 5.85
C GLN A 50 21.12 -22.08 6.33
N GLU A 51 21.41 -22.18 7.64
CA GLU A 51 22.34 -23.19 8.18
C GLU A 51 21.70 -24.58 8.38
N ASN A 52 20.37 -24.68 8.25
CA ASN A 52 19.65 -25.97 8.34
C ASN A 52 19.05 -26.44 7.00
N ALA A 53 19.54 -25.90 5.88
CA ALA A 53 19.32 -26.49 4.56
C ALA A 53 20.58 -27.29 4.17
N ASN A 54 20.75 -28.42 4.86
CA ASN A 54 21.64 -29.51 4.43
C ASN A 54 21.28 -29.96 3.02
#